data_AF-A0A3D5FVJ4-F1
#
_entry.id   AF-A0A3D5FVJ4-F1
#
_cell.length_a   1.000
_cell.length_b   1.000
_cell.length_c   1.000
_cell.angle_alpha   90.00
_cell.angle_beta   90.00
_cell.angle_gamma   90.00
#
_symmetry.space_group_name_H-M   'P 1'
#
loop_
_entity.id
_entity.type
_entity.pdbx_description
1 polymer ?
#
loop_
_entity_poly.entity_id
_entity_poly.type
_entity_poly.pdbx_seq_one_letter_code
_entity_poly.pdbx_strand_id
1 'polypeptide(L)'
;MEGFFNADGSLTPNAISAYRPLREGELDRADALAQALSFAAFNGQLDAVDVLLARGADPDRLTPGFLWPGDRGANALHRAVRGDRAHIVRRLLEVGADPSIHDLNWDSKPGDWAGYFAGKEVADLLAEVGDD
;
A
#
# COMPACT_ATOMS: atom_id res chain seq x y z
N MET A 1 20.57 18.64 9.05
CA MET A 1 19.75 17.89 8.07
C MET A 1 19.30 18.92 7.06
N GLU A 2 19.81 18.89 5.82
CA GLU A 2 19.39 19.83 4.77
C GLU A 2 17.89 19.60 4.47
N GLY A 3 17.14 20.69 4.30
CA GLY A 3 15.71 20.61 4.00
C GLY A 3 15.42 20.17 2.57
N PHE A 4 14.15 19.84 2.29
CA PHE A 4 13.67 19.49 0.95
C PHE A 4 13.50 20.72 0.04
N PHE A 5 13.48 21.92 0.62
CA PHE A 5 13.25 23.16 -0.10
C PHE A 5 14.38 24.15 0.16
N ASN A 6 14.81 24.81 -0.91
CA ASN A 6 15.60 26.03 -0.84
C ASN A 6 14.75 27.18 -0.30
N ALA A 7 15.39 28.29 0.09
CA ALA A 7 14.70 29.47 0.59
C ALA A 7 13.77 30.13 -0.45
N ASP A 8 13.94 29.81 -1.73
CA ASP A 8 13.11 30.28 -2.85
C ASP A 8 11.93 29.34 -3.18
N GLY A 9 11.76 28.25 -2.41
CA GLY A 9 10.71 27.26 -2.61
C GLY A 9 11.02 26.20 -3.68
N SER A 10 12.18 26.25 -4.34
CA SER A 10 12.63 25.19 -5.24
C SER A 10 13.10 23.94 -4.46
N LEU A 11 13.00 22.76 -5.09
CA LEU A 11 13.48 21.51 -4.51
C LEU A 11 15.01 21.49 -4.43
N THR A 12 15.58 21.03 -3.32
CA THR A 12 17.03 20.78 -3.23
C THR A 12 17.40 19.59 -4.14
N PRO A 13 18.65 19.48 -4.62
CA PRO A 13 19.09 18.32 -5.41
C PRO A 13 18.87 16.98 -4.71
N ASN A 14 18.95 16.98 -3.38
CA ASN A 14 18.67 15.83 -2.52
C ASN A 14 17.19 15.67 -2.17
N ALA A 15 16.35 16.67 -2.42
CA ALA A 15 14.91 16.53 -2.17
C ALA A 15 14.27 15.46 -3.05
N ILE A 16 14.86 15.21 -4.22
CA ILE A 16 14.46 14.18 -5.17
C ILE A 16 15.21 12.85 -4.91
N SER A 17 16.21 12.84 -4.02
CA SER A 17 16.92 11.62 -3.63
C SER A 17 16.17 10.82 -2.54
N ALA A 18 15.19 11.45 -1.89
CA ALA A 18 14.22 10.76 -1.05
C ALA A 18 13.28 9.92 -1.93
N TYR A 19 13.77 8.73 -2.25
CA TYR A 19 13.02 7.56 -2.68
C TYR A 19 11.93 7.83 -3.73
N ARG A 20 12.30 7.71 -5.01
CA ARG A 20 11.33 7.48 -6.08
C ARG A 20 11.00 5.98 -6.08
N PRO A 21 9.73 5.58 -5.97
CA PRO A 21 9.36 4.18 -6.19
C PRO A 21 9.91 3.75 -7.55
N LEU A 22 10.52 2.56 -7.63
CA LEU A 22 11.11 2.02 -8.84
C LEU A 22 10.03 1.87 -9.93
N ARG A 23 9.83 2.91 -10.73
CA ARG A 23 9.15 2.79 -12.01
C ARG A 23 9.71 3.80 -12.99
N GLU A 24 10.15 3.30 -14.14
CA GLU A 24 10.49 4.13 -15.29
C GLU A 24 9.18 4.65 -15.92
N GLY A 25 9.06 5.98 -16.10
CA GLY A 25 7.92 6.62 -16.77
C GLY A 25 7.03 7.49 -15.87
N GLU A 26 6.02 8.13 -16.47
CA GLU A 26 4.97 8.87 -15.77
C GLU A 26 3.98 7.91 -15.10
N LEU A 27 3.49 8.28 -13.92
CA LEU A 27 2.41 7.56 -13.25
C LEU A 27 1.11 7.83 -14.01
N ASP A 28 0.44 6.79 -14.47
CA ASP A 28 -0.91 6.95 -14.98
C ASP A 28 -1.88 7.21 -13.81
N ARG A 29 -3.12 7.62 -14.14
CA ARG A 29 -4.15 7.90 -13.13
C ARG A 29 -4.43 6.69 -12.24
N ALA A 30 -4.41 5.48 -12.79
CA ALA A 30 -4.72 4.27 -12.05
C ALA A 30 -3.59 3.95 -11.06
N ASP A 31 -2.33 4.13 -11.46
CA ASP A 31 -1.15 4.01 -10.60
C ASP A 31 -1.19 5.00 -9.45
N ALA A 32 -1.54 6.26 -9.73
CA ALA A 32 -1.65 7.29 -8.70
C ALA A 32 -2.76 6.97 -7.70
N LEU A 33 -3.92 6.51 -8.16
CA LEU A 33 -5.04 6.10 -7.31
C LEU A 33 -4.69 4.88 -6.45
N ALA A 34 -4.06 3.86 -7.04
CA ALA A 34 -3.65 2.66 -6.31
C ALA A 34 -2.55 2.96 -5.28
N GLN A 35 -1.59 3.85 -5.61
CA GLN A 35 -0.57 4.27 -4.65
C GLN A 35 -1.18 5.05 -3.49
N ALA A 36 -2.09 5.99 -3.78
CA ALA A 36 -2.82 6.70 -2.76
C ALA A 36 -3.63 5.75 -1.87
N LEU A 37 -4.25 4.72 -2.46
CA LEU A 37 -5.00 3.69 -1.73
C LEU A 37 -4.07 2.89 -0.82
N SER A 38 -2.92 2.45 -1.33
CA SER A 38 -1.87 1.79 -0.55
C SER A 38 -1.39 2.63 0.64
N PHE A 39 -1.20 3.94 0.47
CA PHE A 39 -0.85 4.86 1.55
C PHE A 39 -1.95 5.01 2.59
N ALA A 40 -3.20 5.25 2.15
CA ALA A 40 -4.34 5.36 3.03
C ALA A 40 -4.55 4.08 3.85
N ALA A 41 -4.38 2.92 3.20
CA ALA A 41 -4.52 1.61 3.79
C ALA A 41 -3.49 1.36 4.89
N PHE A 42 -2.20 1.65 4.64
CA PHE A 42 -1.14 1.55 5.65
C PHE A 42 -1.42 2.42 6.89
N ASN A 43 -1.93 3.64 6.65
CA ASN A 43 -2.20 4.59 7.72
C ASN A 43 -3.56 4.40 8.42
N GLY A 44 -4.39 3.45 7.98
CA GLY A 44 -5.68 3.20 8.59
C GLY A 44 -6.74 4.26 8.29
N GLN A 45 -6.60 5.00 7.20
CA GLN A 45 -7.47 6.13 6.85
C GLN A 45 -8.71 5.65 6.08
N LEU A 46 -9.73 5.17 6.79
CA LEU A 46 -10.92 4.55 6.19
C LEU A 46 -11.64 5.48 5.20
N ASP A 47 -11.89 6.74 5.59
CA ASP A 47 -12.57 7.70 4.72
C ASP A 47 -11.81 7.92 3.40
N ALA A 48 -10.47 7.97 3.46
CA ALA A 48 -9.65 8.11 2.26
C ALA A 48 -9.70 6.85 1.39
N VAL A 49 -9.66 5.66 2.02
CA VAL A 49 -9.83 4.37 1.33
C VAL A 49 -11.16 4.35 0.57
N ASP A 50 -12.28 4.68 1.22
CA ASP A 50 -13.61 4.68 0.59
C ASP A 50 -13.70 5.68 -0.57
N VAL A 51 -13.15 6.88 -0.37
CA VAL A 51 -13.13 7.93 -1.38
C VAL A 51 -12.29 7.55 -2.61
N LEU A 52 -11.21 6.79 -2.41
CA LEU A 52 -10.32 6.32 -3.48
C LEU A 52 -10.95 5.15 -4.24
N LEU A 53 -11.52 4.17 -3.53
CA LEU A 53 -12.29 3.06 -4.13
C LEU A 53 -13.45 3.60 -4.97
N ALA A 54 -14.20 4.58 -4.46
CA ALA A 54 -15.28 5.24 -5.19
C ALA A 54 -14.80 5.99 -6.45
N ARG A 55 -13.52 6.37 -6.53
CA ARG A 55 -12.89 6.97 -7.71
C ARG A 55 -12.30 5.96 -8.68
N GLY A 56 -12.50 4.66 -8.43
CA GLY A 56 -11.99 3.57 -9.26
C GLY A 56 -10.54 3.18 -8.96
N ALA A 57 -10.08 3.40 -7.73
CA ALA A 57 -8.83 2.78 -7.28
C ALA A 57 -9.01 1.25 -7.26
N ASP A 58 -8.13 0.55 -7.96
CA ASP A 58 -8.08 -0.91 -7.98
C ASP A 58 -7.34 -1.41 -6.72
N PRO A 59 -8.01 -2.11 -5.78
CA PRO A 59 -7.38 -2.60 -4.55
C PRO A 59 -6.35 -3.71 -4.79
N ASP A 60 -6.41 -4.39 -5.94
CA ASP A 60 -5.58 -5.54 -6.30
C ASP A 60 -4.30 -5.12 -7.03
N ARG A 61 -4.26 -3.88 -7.52
CA ARG A 61 -3.12 -3.35 -8.26
C ARG A 61 -1.87 -3.31 -7.38
N LEU A 62 -0.81 -3.99 -7.85
CA LEU A 62 0.50 -3.94 -7.23
C LEU A 62 1.16 -2.59 -7.53
N THR A 63 1.47 -1.85 -6.46
CA THR A 63 2.14 -0.56 -6.58
C THR A 63 3.53 -0.62 -5.96
N PRO A 64 4.55 -0.01 -6.60
CA PRO A 64 5.86 0.08 -5.98
C PRO A 64 5.70 0.82 -4.67
N GLY A 65 6.28 0.26 -3.62
CA GLY A 65 5.98 0.71 -2.27
C GLY A 65 6.84 1.87 -1.82
N PHE A 66 6.58 2.35 -0.60
CA PHE A 66 7.16 3.57 -0.03
C PHE A 66 7.81 3.33 1.35
N LEU A 67 8.02 2.07 1.71
CA LEU A 67 8.36 1.69 3.07
C LEU A 67 9.86 1.49 3.28
N TRP A 68 10.57 1.04 2.26
CA TRP A 68 12.03 0.92 2.26
C TRP A 68 12.59 1.01 0.84
N PRO A 69 13.89 1.33 0.69
CA PRO A 69 14.58 1.29 -0.60
C PRO A 69 14.52 -0.10 -1.25
N GLY A 70 13.84 -0.23 -2.39
CA GLY A 70 13.73 -1.49 -3.13
C GLY A 70 12.45 -2.27 -2.87
N ASP A 71 11.43 -1.65 -2.28
CA ASP A 71 10.07 -2.19 -2.24
C ASP A 71 9.48 -2.26 -3.67
N ARG A 72 9.58 -3.45 -4.27
CA ARG A 72 9.27 -3.71 -5.68
C ARG A 72 7.79 -3.67 -5.97
N GLY A 73 6.95 -3.96 -4.97
CA GLY A 73 5.53 -3.64 -5.03
C GLY A 73 4.65 -4.59 -4.26
N ALA A 74 3.55 -4.04 -3.75
CA ALA A 74 2.49 -4.77 -3.05
C ALA A 74 1.15 -4.03 -3.25
N ASN A 75 0.03 -4.71 -3.05
CA ASN A 75 -1.32 -4.13 -3.17
C ASN A 75 -1.79 -3.49 -1.84
N ALA A 76 -2.97 -2.89 -1.84
CA ALA A 76 -3.51 -2.19 -0.67
C ALA A 76 -3.69 -3.12 0.55
N LEU A 77 -4.03 -4.39 0.33
CA LEU A 77 -4.26 -5.35 1.41
C LEU A 77 -2.97 -5.68 2.17
N HIS A 78 -1.84 -5.92 1.46
CA HIS A 78 -0.52 -6.05 2.10
C HIS A 78 -0.18 -4.84 2.98
N ARG A 79 -0.51 -3.63 2.50
CA ARG A 79 -0.21 -2.38 3.21
C ARG A 79 -1.06 -2.24 4.46
N ALA A 80 -2.35 -2.60 4.39
CA ALA A 80 -3.23 -2.64 5.54
C ALA A 80 -2.73 -3.63 6.61
N VAL A 81 -2.27 -4.81 6.18
CA VAL A 81 -1.67 -5.82 7.07
C VAL A 81 -0.42 -5.28 7.74
N ARG A 82 0.50 -4.68 6.98
CA ARG A 82 1.72 -4.11 7.56
C ARG A 82 1.46 -2.98 8.54
N GLY A 83 0.38 -2.23 8.35
CA GLY A 83 -0.06 -1.20 9.28
C GLY A 83 -0.86 -1.71 10.46
N ASP A 84 -1.14 -3.02 10.53
CA ASP A 84 -2.05 -3.66 11.49
C ASP A 84 -3.43 -2.97 11.52
N ARG A 85 -4.03 -2.79 10.33
CA ARG A 85 -5.27 -2.02 10.14
C ARG A 85 -6.46 -2.94 9.88
N ALA A 86 -6.93 -3.64 10.92
CA ALA A 86 -8.04 -4.59 10.80
C ALA A 86 -9.30 -4.01 10.14
N HIS A 87 -9.67 -2.77 10.45
CA HIS A 87 -10.83 -2.11 9.83
C HIS A 87 -10.65 -1.84 8.33
N ILE A 88 -9.41 -1.58 7.88
CA ILE A 88 -9.11 -1.45 6.45
C ILE A 88 -9.08 -2.82 5.77
N VAL A 89 -8.50 -3.84 6.43
CA VAL A 89 -8.49 -5.21 5.91
C VAL A 89 -9.92 -5.68 5.65
N ARG A 90 -10.82 -5.52 6.63
CA ARG A 90 -12.26 -5.80 6.45
C ARG A 90 -12.84 -5.05 5.27
N ARG A 91 -12.61 -3.73 5.20
CA ARG A 91 -13.19 -2.90 4.14
C ARG A 91 -12.73 -3.32 2.74
N LEU A 92 -11.45 -3.62 2.57
CA LEU A 92 -10.89 -4.07 1.29
C LEU A 92 -11.46 -5.44 0.89
N LEU A 93 -11.58 -6.38 1.83
CA LEU A 93 -12.21 -7.67 1.59
C LEU A 93 -13.70 -7.53 1.22
N GLU A 94 -14.44 -6.66 1.90
CA GLU A 94 -15.86 -6.37 1.61
C GLU A 94 -16.10 -5.85 0.19
N VAL A 95 -15.15 -5.10 -0.39
CA VAL A 95 -15.23 -4.62 -1.77
C VAL A 95 -14.68 -5.62 -2.79
N GLY A 96 -14.31 -6.83 -2.34
CA GLY A 96 -13.86 -7.92 -3.20
C GLY A 96 -12.38 -7.89 -3.56
N ALA A 97 -11.53 -7.24 -2.76
CA ALA A 97 -10.08 -7.33 -2.95
C ALA A 97 -9.59 -8.78 -2.75
N ASP A 98 -8.72 -9.25 -3.64
CA ASP A 98 -8.21 -10.62 -3.66
C ASP A 98 -7.08 -10.82 -2.62
N PRO A 99 -7.29 -11.63 -1.57
CA PRO A 99 -6.28 -11.90 -0.55
C PRO A 99 -5.25 -12.96 -0.96
N SER A 100 -5.32 -13.50 -2.17
CA SER A 100 -4.38 -14.47 -2.72
C SER A 100 -3.29 -13.85 -3.60
N ILE A 101 -3.36 -12.54 -3.88
CA ILE A 101 -2.36 -11.86 -4.72
C ILE A 101 -1.00 -11.86 -4.03
N HIS A 102 0.05 -12.25 -4.76
CA HIS A 102 1.41 -12.24 -4.27
C HIS A 102 2.10 -10.89 -4.52
N ASP A 103 2.89 -10.43 -3.55
CA ASP A 103 3.75 -9.26 -3.72
C ASP A 103 4.94 -9.53 -4.68
N LEU A 104 5.66 -8.47 -5.06
CA LEU A 104 6.84 -8.56 -5.94
C LEU A 104 8.18 -8.69 -5.18
N ASN A 105 8.14 -8.67 -3.85
CA ASN A 105 9.33 -8.67 -2.99
C ASN A 105 9.74 -10.09 -2.59
N TRP A 106 8.77 -10.88 -2.16
CA TRP A 106 8.92 -12.19 -1.52
C TRP A 106 7.94 -13.25 -2.05
N ASP A 107 7.14 -12.94 -3.07
CA ASP A 107 6.16 -13.89 -3.61
C ASP A 107 5.20 -14.38 -2.50
N SER A 108 4.75 -13.43 -1.67
CA SER A 108 3.97 -13.69 -0.46
C SER A 108 2.59 -13.04 -0.58
N LYS A 109 1.55 -13.69 -0.07
CA LYS A 109 0.20 -13.12 0.02
C LYS A 109 0.05 -12.23 1.25
N PRO A 110 -0.99 -11.37 1.33
CA PRO A 110 -1.26 -10.52 2.50
C PRO A 110 -1.31 -11.29 3.82
N GLY A 111 -1.85 -12.52 3.80
CA GLY A 111 -1.89 -13.39 4.99
C GLY A 111 -0.51 -13.76 5.52
N ASP A 112 0.48 -13.98 4.64
CA ASP A 112 1.84 -14.35 5.05
C ASP A 112 2.53 -13.20 5.79
N TRP A 113 2.18 -11.97 5.45
CA TRP A 113 2.67 -10.76 6.12
C TRP A 113 2.13 -10.62 7.55
N ALA A 114 0.96 -11.19 7.85
CA ALA A 114 0.32 -11.03 9.16
C ALA A 114 1.20 -11.59 10.29
N GLY A 115 1.90 -12.71 10.04
CA GLY A 115 2.82 -13.31 11.02
C GLY A 115 4.02 -12.44 11.39
N TYR A 116 4.37 -11.45 10.55
CA TYR A 116 5.51 -10.55 10.78
C TYR A 116 5.10 -9.18 11.27
N PHE A 117 3.92 -8.70 10.88
CA PHE A 117 3.56 -7.28 11.02
C PHE A 117 2.25 -7.01 11.76
N ALA A 118 1.39 -8.01 11.96
CA ALA A 118 0.03 -7.78 12.40
C ALA A 118 -0.36 -8.61 13.63
N GLY A 119 -1.38 -8.15 14.34
CA GLY A 119 -1.96 -8.85 15.47
C GLY A 119 -2.88 -10.00 15.06
N LYS A 120 -3.35 -10.73 16.08
CA LYS A 120 -4.25 -11.89 15.89
C LYS A 120 -5.49 -11.54 15.06
N GLU A 121 -6.08 -10.37 15.27
CA GLU A 121 -7.32 -9.94 14.58
C GLU A 121 -7.14 -9.87 13.05
N VAL A 122 -6.03 -9.30 12.57
CA VAL A 122 -5.72 -9.24 11.13
C VAL A 122 -5.38 -10.62 10.58
N ALA A 123 -4.67 -11.44 11.35
CA ALA A 123 -4.36 -12.81 10.95
C ALA A 123 -5.63 -13.67 10.81
N ASP A 124 -6.56 -13.57 11.76
CA ASP A 124 -7.83 -14.28 11.72
C ASP A 124 -8.66 -13.87 10.50
N LEU A 125 -8.73 -12.56 10.22
CA LEU A 125 -9.44 -12.01 9.06
C LEU A 125 -8.97 -12.57 7.72
N LEU A 126 -7.69 -12.88 7.59
CA LEU A 126 -7.10 -13.37 6.35
C LEU A 126 -7.07 -14.89 6.27
N ALA A 127 -7.05 -15.58 7.41
CA ALA A 127 -7.21 -17.02 7.47
C ALA A 127 -8.61 -17.45 7.00
N GLU A 128 -9.65 -16.68 7.35
CA GLU A 128 -11.04 -16.97 6.95
C GLU A 128 -11.27 -16.95 5.43
N VAL A 129 -10.39 -16.33 4.64
CA VAL A 129 -10.56 -16.14 3.19
C VAL A 129 -9.53 -16.94 2.36
N GLY A 130 -8.56 -17.60 3.00
CA GLY A 130 -7.42 -18.23 2.33
C GLY A 130 -7.50 -19.75 2.12
N ASP A 131 -8.57 -20.39 2.58
CA ASP A 131 -8.71 -21.86 2.64
C ASP A 131 -9.72 -22.46 1.61
N ASP A 132 -10.22 -21.65 0.66
CA ASP A 132 -11.14 -22.10 -0.42
C ASP A 132 -10.44 -22.39 -1.77
#